data_AF-A0A9D4YLN7-F1
#
_entry.id   AF-A0A9D4YLN7-F1
#
_cell.length_a   1.000
_cell.length_b   1.000
_cell.length_c   1.000
_cell.angle_alpha   90.00
_cell.angle_beta   90.00
_cell.angle_gamma   90.00
#
_symmetry.space_group_name_H-M   'P 1'
#
loop_
_entity.id
_entity.type
_entity.pdbx_description
1 polymer ?
#
loop_
_entity_poly.entity_id
_entity_poly.type
_entity_poly.pdbx_seq_one_letter_code
_entity_poly.pdbx_strand_id
1 'polypeptide(L)'
;MEEVVQRNASVRLVAFNLGYLPGGDKEIITRSETTLQALEAAERIVIPGGLISVVVYVGHPGGREELETVETFAARMSVEKWICCKLQMLNRPCAPIPIFLFRR
;
A
#
# COMPACT_ATOMS: atom_id res chain seq x y z
N MET A 1 2.99 -8.24 -10.67
CA MET A 1 1.53 -8.33 -10.43
C MET A 1 0.76 -8.70 -11.71
N GLU A 2 1.00 -8.04 -12.85
CA GLU A 2 0.29 -8.35 -14.10
C GLU A 2 0.54 -9.77 -14.64
N GLU A 3 1.65 -10.39 -14.27
CA GLU A 3 1.96 -11.79 -14.59
C GLU A 3 1.09 -12.80 -13.81
N VAL A 4 0.50 -12.37 -12.69
CA VAL A 4 -0.24 -13.24 -11.75
C VAL A 4 -1.73 -12.90 -11.73
N VAL A 5 -2.07 -11.61 -11.85
CA VAL A 5 -3.45 -11.11 -11.86
C VAL A 5 -3.72 -10.46 -13.21
N GLN A 6 -4.72 -10.98 -13.92
CA GLN A 6 -5.12 -10.45 -15.23
C GLN A 6 -5.55 -8.98 -15.13
N ARG A 7 -5.24 -8.17 -16.14
CA ARG A 7 -5.57 -6.73 -16.16
C ARG A 7 -7.06 -6.42 -16.07
N ASN A 8 -7.92 -7.35 -16.47
CA ASN A 8 -9.38 -7.27 -16.41
C ASN A 8 -9.97 -7.96 -15.17
N ALA A 9 -9.14 -8.41 -14.23
CA ALA A 9 -9.60 -8.93 -12.97
C ALA A 9 -10.41 -7.84 -12.22
N SER A 10 -11.47 -8.29 -11.56
CA SER A 10 -12.33 -7.44 -10.73
C SER A 10 -12.23 -7.94 -9.31
N VAL A 11 -11.58 -7.17 -8.43
CA VAL A 11 -11.36 -7.54 -7.03
C VAL A 11 -11.98 -6.52 -6.09
N ARG A 12 -12.45 -6.98 -4.93
CA ARG A 12 -12.99 -6.08 -3.89
C ARG A 12 -11.94 -5.60 -2.90
N LEU A 13 -10.84 -6.34 -2.76
CA LEU A 13 -9.78 -6.04 -1.80
C LEU A 13 -8.42 -6.39 -2.38
N VAL A 14 -7.46 -5.48 -2.21
CA VAL A 14 -6.02 -5.77 -2.32
C VAL A 14 -5.38 -5.35 -1.00
N ALA A 15 -4.58 -6.24 -0.42
CA ALA A 15 -3.91 -6.00 0.85
C ALA A 15 -2.39 -6.05 0.67
N PHE A 16 -1.71 -5.03 1.18
CA PHE A 16 -0.26 -4.89 1.22
C PHE A 16 0.22 -4.89 2.67
N ASN A 17 1.25 -5.68 2.95
CA ASN A 17 1.95 -5.69 4.23
C ASN A 17 3.43 -5.45 3.92
N LEU A 18 3.88 -4.21 4.09
CA LEU A 18 5.16 -3.73 3.56
C LEU A 18 6.25 -3.80 4.62
N GLY A 19 7.33 -4.51 4.31
CA GLY A 19 8.51 -4.67 5.14
C GLY A 19 9.22 -5.98 4.84
N TYR A 20 9.67 -6.67 5.89
CA TYR A 20 10.28 -7.99 5.81
C TYR A 20 9.37 -9.07 6.38
N LEU A 21 9.62 -10.32 5.99
CA LEU A 21 8.93 -11.49 6.54
C LEU A 21 9.37 -11.76 8.00
N PRO A 22 8.45 -11.82 8.99
CA PRO A 22 8.81 -12.18 10.36
C PRO A 22 9.45 -13.58 10.44
N GLY A 23 10.62 -13.66 11.07
CA GLY A 23 11.39 -14.92 11.17
C GLY A 23 12.18 -15.29 9.90
N GLY A 24 12.09 -14.49 8.83
CA GLY A 24 12.88 -14.64 7.62
C GLY A 24 14.16 -13.79 7.61
N ASP A 25 14.79 -13.71 6.44
CA ASP A 25 15.91 -12.82 6.18
C ASP A 25 15.44 -11.36 6.14
N LYS A 26 16.06 -10.51 6.97
CA LYS A 26 15.70 -9.10 7.11
C LYS A 26 16.25 -8.21 6.01
N GLU A 27 17.17 -8.72 5.19
CA GLU A 27 17.66 -8.02 4.00
C GLU A 27 16.66 -8.13 2.84
N ILE A 28 15.75 -9.11 2.88
CA ILE A 28 14.66 -9.26 1.92
C ILE A 28 13.48 -8.41 2.37
N ILE A 29 13.42 -7.19 1.84
CA ILE A 29 12.39 -6.20 2.12
C ILE A 29 11.58 -5.85 0.85
N THR A 30 10.36 -5.35 1.06
CA THR A 30 9.65 -4.58 0.03
C THR A 30 10.42 -3.30 -0.32
N ARG A 31 10.21 -2.80 -1.55
CA ARG A 31 10.92 -1.65 -2.10
C ARG A 31 9.95 -0.68 -2.75
N SER A 32 10.18 0.61 -2.53
CA SER A 32 9.38 1.73 -3.03
C SER A 32 9.00 1.59 -4.50
N GLU A 33 9.96 1.26 -5.38
CA GLU A 33 9.73 1.17 -6.83
C GLU A 33 8.72 0.06 -7.16
N THR A 34 8.92 -1.13 -6.58
CA THR A 34 8.04 -2.29 -6.81
C THR A 34 6.68 -2.13 -6.14
N THR A 35 6.64 -1.46 -4.99
CA THR A 35 5.40 -1.14 -4.27
C THR A 35 4.56 -0.16 -5.06
N LEU A 36 5.15 0.89 -5.64
CA LEU A 36 4.43 1.83 -6.51
C LEU A 36 3.81 1.13 -7.72
N GLN A 37 4.57 0.30 -8.42
CA GLN A 37 4.08 -0.48 -9.56
C GLN A 37 2.90 -1.39 -9.18
N ALA A 38 2.96 -2.01 -8.00
CA ALA A 38 1.91 -2.88 -7.51
C ALA A 38 0.66 -2.08 -7.07
N LEU A 39 0.82 -0.91 -6.47
CA LEU A 39 -0.30 -0.01 -6.14
C LEU A 39 -1.02 0.48 -7.41
N GLU A 40 -0.28 0.87 -8.44
CA GLU A 40 -0.85 1.26 -9.74
C GLU A 40 -1.60 0.10 -10.40
N ALA A 41 -1.10 -1.13 -10.28
CA ALA A 41 -1.81 -2.31 -10.74
C ALA A 41 -3.09 -2.56 -9.93
N ALA A 42 -3.03 -2.42 -8.61
CA ALA A 42 -4.19 -2.56 -7.73
C ALA A 42 -5.29 -1.53 -8.03
N GLU A 43 -4.91 -0.27 -8.26
CA GLU A 43 -5.84 0.81 -8.63
C GLU A 43 -6.67 0.45 -9.88
N ARG A 44 -6.06 -0.20 -10.87
CA ARG A 44 -6.74 -0.59 -12.10
C ARG A 44 -7.82 -1.65 -11.88
N ILE A 45 -7.59 -2.60 -10.97
CA ILE A 45 -8.42 -3.82 -10.85
C ILE A 45 -9.42 -3.80 -9.69
N VAL A 46 -9.23 -2.94 -8.68
CA VAL A 46 -10.16 -2.82 -7.55
C VAL A 46 -11.45 -2.20 -8.04
N ILE A 47 -12.62 -2.77 -7.77
CA ILE A 47 -13.91 -2.24 -8.26
C ILE A 47 -14.50 -1.15 -7.33
N PRO A 48 -15.44 -0.31 -7.79
CA PRO A 48 -16.23 0.56 -6.91
C PRO A 48 -16.81 -0.18 -5.70
N GLY A 49 -16.76 0.44 -4.53
CA GLY A 49 -17.04 -0.18 -3.24
C GLY A 49 -15.94 -1.12 -2.71
N GLY A 50 -14.78 -1.16 -3.37
CA GLY A 50 -13.61 -1.94 -2.98
C GLY A 50 -12.57 -1.15 -2.18
N LEU A 51 -11.52 -1.84 -1.73
CA LEU A 51 -10.49 -1.28 -0.86
C LEU A 51 -9.08 -1.72 -1.29
N ILE A 52 -8.13 -0.80 -1.25
CA ILE A 52 -6.70 -1.12 -1.12
C ILE A 52 -6.30 -0.83 0.32
N SER A 53 -5.84 -1.85 1.03
CA SER A 53 -5.30 -1.72 2.39
C SER A 53 -3.79 -1.85 2.33
N VAL A 54 -3.08 -0.90 2.93
CA VAL A 54 -1.62 -0.91 3.01
C VAL A 54 -1.22 -0.75 4.46
N VAL A 55 -0.39 -1.65 4.97
CA VAL A 55 0.27 -1.48 6.28
C VAL A 55 1.75 -1.30 6.03
N VAL A 56 2.31 -0.15 6.44
CA VAL A 56 3.73 0.17 6.25
C VAL A 56 4.48 0.05 7.56
N TYR A 57 5.53 -0.77 7.60
CA TYR A 57 6.38 -0.94 8.78
C TYR A 57 7.60 -0.02 8.69
N VAL A 58 7.50 1.20 9.23
CA VAL A 58 8.53 2.26 9.06
C VAL A 58 9.83 2.06 9.87
N GLY A 59 9.90 1.01 10.68
CA GLY A 59 10.98 0.79 11.65
C GLY A 59 12.25 0.15 11.09
N HIS A 60 12.29 -0.20 9.80
CA HIS A 60 13.44 -0.83 9.14
C HIS A 60 14.06 0.09 8.07
N PRO A 61 15.32 -0.15 7.65
CA PRO A 61 15.92 0.57 6.53
C PRO A 61 15.05 0.50 5.27
N GLY A 62 14.76 1.64 4.63
CA GLY A 62 13.85 1.71 3.48
C GLY A 62 12.37 1.93 3.83
N GLY A 63 11.95 1.66 5.07
CA GLY A 63 10.54 1.69 5.45
C GLY A 63 9.92 3.10 5.45
N ARG A 64 10.73 4.16 5.63
CA ARG A 64 10.25 5.55 5.55
C ARG A 64 10.12 6.02 4.11
N GLU A 65 11.10 5.70 3.28
CA GLU A 65 11.08 5.98 1.84
C GLU A 65 9.88 5.29 1.18
N GLU A 66 9.56 4.07 1.61
CA GLU A 66 8.40 3.34 1.13
C GLU A 66 7.07 3.96 1.62
N LEU A 67 7.00 4.43 2.88
CA LEU A 67 5.85 5.21 3.37
C LEU A 67 5.61 6.45 2.52
N GLU A 68 6.63 7.26 2.26
CA GLU A 68 6.54 8.48 1.46
C GLU A 68 6.01 8.18 0.05
N THR A 69 6.42 7.04 -0.51
CA THR A 69 5.93 6.55 -1.81
C THR A 69 4.43 6.24 -1.76
N VAL A 70 3.96 5.53 -0.73
CA VAL A 70 2.53 5.20 -0.56
C VAL A 70 1.70 6.47 -0.32
N GLU A 71 2.19 7.40 0.50
CA GLU A 71 1.50 8.66 0.79
C GLU A 71 1.39 9.54 -0.45
N THR A 72 2.48 9.66 -1.22
CA THR A 72 2.50 10.40 -2.49
C THR A 72 1.53 9.78 -3.51
N PHE A 73 1.51 8.45 -3.61
CA PHE A 73 0.54 7.72 -4.45
C PHE A 73 -0.91 7.99 -4.01
N ALA A 74 -1.19 7.93 -2.71
CA ALA A 74 -2.53 8.14 -2.19
C ALA A 74 -3.01 9.60 -2.38
N ALA A 75 -2.10 10.56 -2.21
CA ALA A 75 -2.39 12.00 -2.31
C ALA A 75 -2.71 12.46 -3.74
N ARG A 76 -2.21 11.77 -4.77
CA ARG A 76 -2.51 12.09 -6.18
C ARG A 76 -3.85 11.53 -6.69
N MET A 77 -4.52 10.67 -5.92
CA MET A 77 -5.75 10.03 -6.37
C MET A 77 -6.93 11.02 -6.45
N SER A 78 -7.80 10.84 -7.44
CA SER A 78 -8.99 11.67 -7.62
C SER A 78 -9.96 11.51 -6.44
N VAL A 79 -10.31 12.63 -5.80
CA VAL A 79 -11.22 12.69 -4.64
C VAL A 79 -12.66 12.31 -4.97
N GLU A 80 -13.04 12.39 -6.25
CA GLU A 80 -14.33 11.94 -6.75
C GLU A 80 -14.44 10.42 -6.75
N LYS A 81 -13.32 9.71 -6.96
CA LYS A 81 -13.26 8.25 -7.09
C LYS A 81 -12.71 7.55 -5.86
N TRP A 82 -11.93 8.23 -5.03
CA TRP A 82 -11.18 7.60 -3.95
C TRP A 82 -11.31 8.37 -2.64
N ILE A 83 -11.34 7.63 -1.53
CA ILE A 83 -11.21 8.14 -0.17
C ILE A 83 -9.94 7.54 0.42
N CYS A 84 -8.94 8.37 0.68
CA CYS A 84 -7.64 7.95 1.19
C CYS A 84 -7.49 8.38 2.66
N CYS A 85 -7.22 7.43 3.56
CA CYS A 85 -7.06 7.70 4.99
C CYS A 85 -5.77 7.08 5.52
N LYS A 86 -5.06 7.83 6.37
CA LYS A 86 -3.89 7.36 7.12
C LYS A 86 -4.21 7.33 8.61
N LEU A 87 -3.87 6.23 9.28
CA LEU A 87 -3.95 6.10 10.72
C LEU A 87 -2.53 6.07 11.29
N GLN A 88 -2.20 7.01 12.17
CA GLN A 88 -0.87 7.11 12.77
C GLN A 88 -1.00 7.25 14.28
N MET A 89 -0.27 6.42 15.03
CA MET A 89 -0.24 6.50 16.49
C MET A 89 0.57 7.72 16.94
N LEU A 90 -0.02 8.55 17.81
CA LEU A 90 0.60 9.80 18.27
C LEU A 90 1.82 9.59 19.17
N ASN A 91 1.82 8.54 19.99
CA ASN A 91 2.88 8.24 20.96
C ASN A 91 3.75 7.04 20.57
N ARG A 92 3.58 6.49 19.37
CA ARG A 92 4.36 5.36 18.84
C ARG A 92 4.80 5.65 17.41
N PRO A 93 5.83 6.50 17.23
CA PRO A 93 6.24 6.97 15.90
C PRO A 93 6.79 5.87 14.98
N CYS A 94 7.24 4.75 15.54
CA CYS A 94 7.72 3.59 14.78
C CYS A 94 6.69 2.45 14.66
N ALA A 95 5.45 2.65 15.12
CA ALA A 95 4.39 1.66 14.93
C ALA A 95 4.05 1.53 13.43
N PRO A 96 3.57 0.36 12.99
CA PRO A 96 3.06 0.21 11.63
C PRO A 96 1.96 1.22 11.35
N ILE A 97 1.97 1.78 10.14
CA ILE A 97 1.04 2.82 9.71
C ILE A 97 0.06 2.21 8.70
N PRO A 98 -1.22 2.03 9.07
CA PRO A 98 -2.26 1.65 8.13
C PRO A 98 -2.67 2.83 7.25
N ILE A 99 -2.76 2.57 5.95
CA ILE A 99 -3.31 3.46 4.94
C ILE A 99 -4.41 2.70 4.18
N PHE A 100 -5.57 3.33 4.05
CA PHE A 100 -6.75 2.77 3.38
C PHE A 100 -7.13 3.64 2.19
N LEU A 101 -7.23 3.03 1.00
CA LEU A 101 -7.66 3.68 -0.24
C LEU A 101 -8.99 3.04 -0.67
N PHE A 102 -10.09 3.65 -0.29
CA PHE A 102 -11.43 3.16 -0.60
C PHE A 102 -11.88 3.68 -1.97
N ARG A 103 -12.28 2.78 -2.86
CA ARG A 103 -12.80 3.14 -4.18
C ARG A 103 -14.30 3.39 -4.08
N ARG A 104 -14.73 4.61 -4.39
CA ARG A 104 -16.14 5.01 -4.45
C ARG A 104 -16.86 4.33 -5.61
#